data_AF-A0A645D6T6-F1
#
_entry.id   AF-A0A645D6T6-F1
#
_cell.length_a   1.000
_cell.length_b   1.000
_cell.length_c   1.000
_cell.angle_alpha   90.00
_cell.angle_beta   90.00
_cell.angle_gamma   90.00
#
_symmetry.space_group_name_H-M   'P 1'
#
loop_
_entity.id
_entity.type
_entity.pdbx_description
1 polymer ?
#
loop_
_entity_poly.entity_id
_entity_poly.type
_entity_poly.pdbx_seq_one_letter_code
_entity_poly.pdbx_strand_id
1 'polypeptide(L)'
;MAEGMCLSSMLIDGGFADFILSGTSSHYCTAERQFRFPLELGNQKPMTAQWTVTGAGSVLISSKGDGPKVKFLTVGKVIDKGIDDGNNMGAAMAPAAIDTIYSYFNDTKDDPNSFDLIATGDLGKLGKQITEDLLKEKGIDILNVYTDCGIEVFDLEEQDVHCGGSGCGCSASIFAGYIYNKLKNKEFNKVMLVSTGALLSPTSTLQKQTIPCVAHAVVIVNEE
;
A
#
# COMPACT_ATOMS: atom_id res chain seq x y z
N MET A 1 3.66 -5.86 -0.98
CA MET A 1 3.85 -6.45 0.35
C MET A 1 2.59 -7.17 0.84
N ALA A 2 1.44 -6.49 0.98
CA ALA A 2 0.22 -7.08 1.56
C ALA A 2 -0.27 -8.34 0.82
N GLU A 3 -0.24 -8.40 -0.51
CA GLU A 3 -0.61 -9.61 -1.27
C GLU A 3 0.22 -10.85 -0.87
N GLY A 4 1.55 -10.69 -0.79
CA GLY A 4 2.45 -11.77 -0.37
C GLY A 4 2.15 -12.25 1.05
N MET A 5 1.85 -11.32 1.96
CA MET A 5 1.39 -11.64 3.30
C MET A 5 0.05 -12.39 3.29
N CYS A 6 -0.93 -11.96 2.48
CA CYS A 6 -2.21 -12.66 2.34
C CYS A 6 -2.01 -14.12 1.93
N LEU A 7 -1.26 -14.35 0.84
CA LEU A 7 -0.99 -15.71 0.34
C LEU A 7 -0.22 -16.55 1.36
N SER A 8 0.80 -15.95 1.99
CA SER A 8 1.60 -16.64 3.01
C SER A 8 0.76 -17.06 4.21
N SER A 9 -0.06 -16.15 4.73
CA SER A 9 -0.96 -16.42 5.86
C SER A 9 -1.99 -17.49 5.52
N MET A 10 -2.62 -17.44 4.34
CA MET A 10 -3.58 -18.47 3.92
C MET A 10 -2.93 -19.86 3.77
N LEU A 11 -1.72 -19.93 3.21
CA LEU A 11 -1.01 -21.21 3.05
C LEU A 11 -0.59 -21.81 4.40
N ILE A 12 -0.12 -20.98 5.33
CA ILE A 12 0.29 -21.42 6.67
C ILE A 12 -0.92 -21.83 7.50
N ASP A 13 -1.99 -21.05 7.49
CA ASP A 13 -3.24 -21.36 8.21
C ASP A 13 -3.90 -22.65 7.67
N GLY A 14 -3.82 -22.87 6.36
CA GLY A 14 -4.25 -24.12 5.72
C GLY A 14 -3.35 -25.33 5.97
N GLY A 15 -2.22 -25.18 6.69
CA GLY A 15 -1.28 -26.27 6.97
C GLY A 15 -0.43 -26.70 5.77
N PHE A 16 -0.32 -25.86 4.74
CA PHE A 16 0.47 -26.15 3.53
C PHE A 16 1.95 -25.75 3.65
N ALA A 17 2.34 -25.02 4.70
CA ALA A 17 3.71 -24.67 5.00
C ALA A 17 3.91 -24.32 6.49
N ASP A 18 5.11 -24.54 7.03
CA ASP A 18 5.48 -24.13 8.40
C ASP A 18 6.06 -22.71 8.45
N PHE A 19 6.79 -22.32 7.41
CA PHE A 19 7.47 -21.03 7.27
C PHE A 19 7.36 -20.54 5.84
N ILE A 20 6.99 -19.28 5.65
CA ILE A 20 6.99 -18.62 4.34
C ILE A 20 7.67 -17.26 4.47
N LEU A 21 8.62 -16.98 3.59
CA LEU A 21 9.24 -15.67 3.44
C LEU A 21 8.57 -14.95 2.26
N SER A 22 7.99 -13.78 2.53
CA SER A 22 7.44 -12.89 1.51
C SER A 22 8.23 -11.60 1.45
N GLY A 23 8.62 -11.15 0.27
CA GLY A 23 9.38 -9.92 0.11
C GLY A 23 9.18 -9.26 -1.24
N THR A 24 9.34 -7.94 -1.26
CA THR A 24 9.28 -7.12 -2.48
C THR A 24 10.35 -6.04 -2.43
N SER A 25 10.84 -5.65 -3.61
CA SER A 25 11.87 -4.62 -3.77
C SER A 25 11.61 -3.78 -5.01
N SER A 26 11.87 -2.48 -4.91
CA SER A 26 11.85 -1.56 -6.05
C SER A 26 13.12 -0.71 -6.07
N HIS A 27 13.47 -0.22 -7.24
CA HIS A 27 14.58 0.70 -7.42
C HIS A 27 14.20 1.78 -8.43
N TYR A 28 14.38 3.05 -8.05
CA TYR A 28 14.02 4.22 -8.86
C TYR A 28 14.47 4.10 -10.32
N CYS A 29 15.79 3.96 -10.54
CA CYS A 29 16.35 3.90 -11.90
C CYS A 29 15.81 2.74 -12.76
N THR A 30 15.37 1.63 -12.16
CA THR A 30 14.81 0.50 -12.91
C THR A 30 13.36 0.74 -13.31
N ALA A 31 12.57 1.35 -12.42
CA ALA A 31 11.17 1.68 -12.68
C ALA A 31 11.03 2.80 -13.72
N GLU A 32 11.86 3.85 -13.64
CA GLU A 32 11.87 4.94 -14.62
C GLU A 32 12.19 4.44 -16.03
N ARG A 33 13.16 3.53 -16.17
CA ARG A 33 13.48 2.92 -17.47
C ARG A 33 12.34 2.08 -18.04
N GLN A 34 11.52 1.47 -17.18
CA GLN A 34 10.47 0.55 -17.60
C GLN A 34 9.18 1.30 -17.96
N PHE A 35 8.72 2.20 -17.10
CA PHE A 35 7.36 2.77 -17.18
C PHE A 35 7.33 4.24 -17.58
N ARG A 36 8.50 4.87 -17.75
CA ARG A 36 8.62 6.28 -18.05
C ARG A 36 9.58 6.48 -19.23
N PHE A 37 9.75 7.75 -19.54
CA PHE A 37 10.70 8.18 -20.53
C PHE A 37 12.13 8.07 -20.00
N PRO A 38 13.12 7.83 -20.88
CA PRO A 38 14.53 7.89 -20.51
C PRO A 38 14.87 9.16 -19.72
N LEU A 39 15.65 9.02 -18.64
CA LEU A 39 16.06 10.13 -17.76
C LEU A 39 16.80 11.21 -18.55
N GLU A 40 17.50 10.80 -19.60
CA GLU A 40 18.25 11.64 -20.53
C GLU A 40 17.38 12.66 -21.29
N LEU A 41 16.06 12.44 -21.37
CA LEU A 41 15.13 13.35 -22.03
C LEU A 41 14.74 14.56 -21.16
N GLY A 42 15.14 14.61 -19.88
CA GLY A 42 14.94 15.78 -19.02
C GLY A 42 13.47 16.17 -18.82
N ASN A 43 12.55 15.20 -18.85
CA ASN A 43 11.12 15.45 -18.72
C ASN A 43 10.78 16.05 -17.35
N GLN A 44 9.92 17.06 -17.35
CA GLN A 44 9.37 17.62 -16.12
C GLN A 44 8.28 16.71 -15.56
N LYS A 45 8.40 16.34 -14.28
CA LYS A 45 7.37 15.58 -13.58
C LYS A 45 6.25 16.53 -13.13
N PRO A 46 4.96 16.18 -13.30
CA PRO A 46 3.88 16.97 -12.71
C PRO A 46 3.85 16.79 -11.19
N MET A 47 3.25 17.73 -10.47
CA MET A 47 3.14 17.68 -8.99
C MET A 47 2.30 16.50 -8.47
N THR A 48 1.50 15.88 -9.33
CA THR A 48 0.75 14.65 -9.04
C THR A 48 1.60 13.39 -9.12
N ALA A 49 2.79 13.47 -9.72
CA ALA A 49 3.67 12.33 -9.87
C ALA A 49 4.24 11.91 -8.51
N GLN A 50 4.50 10.61 -8.39
CA GLN A 50 5.18 10.02 -7.25
C GLN A 50 6.57 9.56 -7.64
N TRP A 51 7.42 9.37 -6.64
CA TRP A 51 8.80 8.94 -6.80
C TRP A 51 8.98 7.49 -6.37
N THR A 52 9.42 6.62 -7.27
CA THR A 52 9.63 5.21 -6.90
C THR A 52 10.71 5.11 -5.83
N VAL A 53 10.35 4.48 -4.71
CA VAL A 53 11.26 4.21 -3.60
C VAL A 53 12.31 3.19 -4.04
N THR A 54 13.57 3.53 -3.80
CA THR A 54 14.66 2.54 -3.84
C THR A 54 14.74 1.87 -2.48
N GLY A 55 14.18 0.68 -2.36
CA GLY A 55 14.04 -0.02 -1.09
C GLY A 55 13.51 -1.43 -1.24
N ALA A 56 13.64 -2.21 -0.17
CA ALA A 56 13.18 -3.59 -0.10
C ALA A 56 12.72 -3.92 1.31
N GLY A 57 11.76 -4.82 1.41
CA GLY A 57 11.32 -5.37 2.69
C GLY A 57 10.90 -6.83 2.52
N SER A 58 11.07 -7.60 3.58
CA SER A 58 10.67 -9.00 3.64
C SER A 58 10.16 -9.36 5.02
N VAL A 59 9.21 -10.28 5.08
CA VAL A 59 8.56 -10.77 6.29
C VAL A 59 8.60 -12.28 6.31
N LEU A 60 8.93 -12.85 7.47
CA LEU A 60 8.83 -14.29 7.72
C LEU A 60 7.53 -14.54 8.49
N ILE A 61 6.65 -15.38 7.93
CA ILE A 61 5.40 -15.77 8.55
C ILE A 61 5.50 -17.24 8.96
N SER A 62 4.97 -17.56 10.15
CA SER A 62 4.84 -18.92 10.67
C SER A 62 3.58 -19.02 11.54
N SER A 63 3.06 -20.23 11.73
CA SER A 63 1.98 -20.53 12.67
C SER A 63 2.43 -20.50 14.14
N LYS A 64 3.75 -20.40 14.39
CA LYS A 64 4.36 -20.36 15.72
C LYS A 64 5.31 -19.19 15.86
N GLY A 65 5.35 -18.59 17.04
CA GLY A 65 6.27 -17.51 17.41
C GLY A 65 5.63 -16.46 18.32
N ASP A 66 6.45 -15.55 18.83
CA ASP A 66 6.04 -14.51 19.80
C ASP A 66 5.81 -13.14 19.13
N GLY A 67 5.78 -13.09 17.80
CA GLY A 67 5.61 -11.86 17.04
C GLY A 67 4.14 -11.42 16.92
N PRO A 68 3.92 -10.19 16.39
CA PRO A 68 2.58 -9.73 16.02
C PRO A 68 1.91 -10.72 15.05
N LYS A 69 0.59 -10.90 15.18
CA LYS A 69 -0.18 -11.91 14.44
C LYS A 69 -0.99 -11.29 13.33
N VAL A 70 -1.02 -11.96 12.18
CA VAL A 70 -1.98 -11.62 11.11
C VAL A 70 -3.35 -12.16 11.52
N LYS A 71 -4.33 -11.26 11.69
CA LYS A 71 -5.67 -11.60 12.18
C LYS A 71 -6.71 -11.66 11.05
N PHE A 72 -6.67 -10.70 10.14
CA PHE A 72 -7.60 -10.64 9.01
C PHE A 72 -6.87 -10.30 7.72
N LEU A 73 -7.43 -10.80 6.62
CA LEU A 73 -6.98 -10.54 5.26
C LEU A 73 -8.18 -10.05 4.46
N THR A 74 -7.98 -9.01 3.65
CA THR A 74 -8.96 -8.59 2.63
C THR A 74 -8.28 -8.63 1.27
N VAL A 75 -8.61 -9.65 0.48
CA VAL A 75 -8.15 -9.76 -0.90
C VAL A 75 -9.02 -8.85 -1.77
N GLY A 76 -8.48 -7.71 -2.20
CA GLY A 76 -9.25 -6.81 -3.04
C GLY A 76 -9.43 -7.32 -4.47
N LYS A 77 -10.36 -6.68 -5.16
CA LYS A 77 -10.70 -6.89 -6.56
C LYS A 77 -10.13 -5.75 -7.42
N VAL A 78 -10.02 -6.02 -8.71
CA VAL A 78 -9.63 -4.99 -9.68
C VAL A 78 -10.73 -3.94 -9.79
N ILE A 79 -10.35 -2.67 -9.64
CA ILE A 79 -11.20 -1.50 -9.81
C ILE A 79 -10.60 -0.62 -10.90
N ASP A 80 -11.42 -0.22 -11.86
CA ASP A 80 -11.07 0.75 -12.90
C ASP A 80 -12.14 1.84 -12.94
N LYS A 81 -11.72 3.10 -12.75
CA LYS A 81 -12.58 4.29 -12.79
C LYS A 81 -12.32 5.19 -13.99
N GLY A 82 -11.59 4.69 -15.00
CA GLY A 82 -11.37 5.39 -16.26
C GLY A 82 -10.18 6.36 -16.26
N ILE A 83 -9.30 6.29 -15.27
CA ILE A 83 -8.07 7.10 -15.24
C ILE A 83 -7.05 6.49 -16.19
N ASP A 84 -6.50 7.28 -17.11
CA ASP A 84 -5.50 6.87 -18.10
C ASP A 84 -4.16 7.63 -17.95
N ASP A 85 -4.10 8.65 -17.09
CA ASP A 85 -2.89 9.43 -16.84
C ASP A 85 -1.90 8.68 -15.94
N GLY A 86 -0.84 8.17 -16.57
CA GLY A 86 0.33 7.54 -15.94
C GLY A 86 0.98 8.35 -14.81
N ASN A 87 0.80 9.67 -14.77
CA ASN A 87 1.37 10.56 -13.77
C ASN A 87 0.40 10.94 -12.64
N ASN A 88 -0.79 10.36 -12.60
CA ASN A 88 -1.79 10.57 -11.55
C ASN A 88 -2.22 9.24 -10.91
N MET A 89 -1.24 8.45 -10.47
CA MET A 89 -1.49 7.10 -9.94
C MET A 89 -2.25 7.12 -8.62
N GLY A 90 -2.06 8.13 -7.78
CA GLY A 90 -2.84 8.28 -6.54
C GLY A 90 -4.34 8.32 -6.80
N ALA A 91 -4.79 9.07 -7.82
CA ALA A 91 -6.20 9.11 -8.20
C ALA A 91 -6.70 7.80 -8.83
N ALA A 92 -5.86 7.11 -9.61
CA ALA A 92 -6.19 5.81 -10.20
C ALA A 92 -6.35 4.70 -9.14
N MET A 93 -5.48 4.69 -8.11
CA MET A 93 -5.41 3.64 -7.11
C MET A 93 -6.35 3.85 -5.92
N ALA A 94 -6.67 5.10 -5.55
CA ALA A 94 -7.54 5.39 -4.41
C ALA A 94 -8.88 4.62 -4.43
N PRO A 95 -9.60 4.47 -5.57
CA PRO A 95 -10.81 3.65 -5.63
C PRO A 95 -10.63 2.19 -5.17
N ALA A 96 -9.49 1.57 -5.47
CA ALA A 96 -9.21 0.19 -5.06
C ALA A 96 -8.92 0.10 -3.55
N ALA A 97 -8.20 1.09 -3.01
CA ALA A 97 -7.97 1.21 -1.56
C ALA A 97 -9.29 1.42 -0.80
N ILE A 98 -10.13 2.35 -1.26
CA ILE A 98 -11.45 2.62 -0.70
C ILE A 98 -12.30 1.35 -0.68
N ASP A 99 -12.40 0.64 -1.80
CA ASP A 99 -13.21 -0.58 -1.89
C ASP A 99 -12.70 -1.67 -0.93
N THR A 100 -11.39 -1.84 -0.81
CA THR A 100 -10.79 -2.85 0.08
C THR A 100 -10.98 -2.50 1.56
N ILE A 101 -10.72 -1.25 1.95
CA ILE A 101 -10.91 -0.77 3.33
C ILE A 101 -12.40 -0.82 3.71
N TYR A 102 -13.28 -0.33 2.82
CA TYR A 102 -14.72 -0.37 3.03
C TYR A 102 -15.22 -1.81 3.20
N SER A 103 -14.76 -2.73 2.36
CA SER A 103 -15.15 -4.15 2.45
C SER A 103 -14.74 -4.76 3.79
N TYR A 104 -13.50 -4.50 4.26
CA TYR A 104 -13.06 -4.94 5.58
C TYR A 104 -14.03 -4.51 6.70
N PHE A 105 -14.32 -3.22 6.79
CA PHE A 105 -15.19 -2.69 7.85
C PHE A 105 -16.64 -3.15 7.69
N ASN A 106 -17.11 -3.30 6.45
CA ASN A 106 -18.44 -3.82 6.22
C ASN A 106 -18.57 -5.30 6.62
N ASP A 107 -17.54 -6.11 6.39
CA ASP A 107 -17.57 -7.55 6.66
C ASP A 107 -17.36 -7.85 8.15
N THR A 108 -16.45 -7.13 8.80
CA THR A 108 -16.07 -7.37 10.19
C THR A 108 -16.87 -6.55 11.20
N LYS A 109 -17.50 -5.45 10.77
CA LYS A 109 -18.13 -4.45 11.63
C LYS A 109 -17.20 -3.90 12.72
N ASP A 110 -15.89 -3.92 12.45
CA ASP A 110 -14.86 -3.39 13.33
C ASP A 110 -14.94 -1.86 13.46
N ASP A 111 -14.44 -1.31 14.56
CA ASP A 111 -14.42 0.15 14.78
C ASP A 111 -13.15 0.74 14.16
N PRO A 112 -13.23 1.70 13.23
CA PRO A 112 -12.07 2.44 12.74
C PRO A 112 -11.16 2.98 13.85
N ASN A 113 -11.73 3.44 14.96
CA ASN A 113 -10.97 4.02 16.07
C ASN A 113 -10.28 2.98 16.96
N SER A 114 -10.51 1.68 16.70
CA SER A 114 -9.77 0.60 17.38
C SER A 114 -8.39 0.34 16.78
N PHE A 115 -8.08 0.93 15.63
CA PHE A 115 -6.77 0.83 14.99
C PHE A 115 -5.84 1.92 15.52
N ASP A 116 -4.58 1.56 15.76
CA ASP A 116 -3.54 2.57 16.00
C ASP A 116 -3.05 3.17 14.68
N LEU A 117 -3.11 2.38 13.60
CA LEU A 117 -2.69 2.81 12.27
C LEU A 117 -3.40 2.02 11.16
N ILE A 118 -3.87 2.73 10.14
CA ILE A 118 -4.26 2.22 8.83
C ILE A 118 -3.29 2.88 7.85
N ALA A 119 -2.44 2.09 7.21
CA ALA A 119 -1.40 2.58 6.32
C ALA A 119 -1.63 2.06 4.90
N THR A 120 -1.93 2.96 3.97
CA THR A 120 -1.92 2.65 2.53
C THR A 120 -0.49 2.60 1.99
N GLY A 121 -0.33 1.91 0.85
CA GLY A 121 0.97 1.52 0.36
C GLY A 121 1.73 2.61 -0.36
N ASP A 122 1.08 3.29 -1.29
CA ASP A 122 1.69 4.31 -2.15
C ASP A 122 0.64 5.13 -2.90
N LEU A 123 -0.36 5.64 -2.19
CA LEU A 123 -1.33 6.57 -2.76
C LEU A 123 -0.77 8.00 -2.88
N GLY A 124 0.25 8.32 -2.09
CA GLY A 124 0.78 9.68 -1.98
C GLY A 124 -0.25 10.67 -1.41
N LYS A 125 0.12 11.95 -1.41
CA LYS A 125 -0.71 13.02 -0.83
C LYS A 125 -2.11 13.08 -1.44
N LEU A 126 -2.19 13.02 -2.77
CA LEU A 126 -3.47 13.12 -3.49
C LEU A 126 -4.37 11.89 -3.27
N GLY A 127 -3.84 10.68 -3.43
CA GLY A 127 -4.64 9.47 -3.26
C GLY A 127 -5.06 9.24 -1.81
N LYS A 128 -4.23 9.65 -0.83
CA LYS A 128 -4.58 9.67 0.59
C LYS A 128 -5.83 10.53 0.84
N GLN A 129 -5.80 11.79 0.38
CA GLN A 129 -6.93 12.72 0.53
C GLN A 129 -8.21 12.17 -0.10
N ILE A 130 -8.14 11.66 -1.34
CA ILE A 130 -9.30 11.06 -2.02
C ILE A 130 -9.87 9.87 -1.22
N THR A 131 -9.00 9.04 -0.65
CA THR A 131 -9.41 7.87 0.13
C THR A 131 -10.13 8.27 1.41
N GLU A 132 -9.61 9.27 2.12
CA GLU A 132 -10.23 9.81 3.34
C GLU A 132 -11.63 10.36 3.06
N ASP A 133 -11.73 11.25 2.06
CA ASP A 133 -12.98 11.95 1.75
C ASP A 133 -14.07 10.95 1.35
N LEU A 134 -13.75 10.01 0.46
CA LEU A 134 -14.73 9.05 -0.06
C LEU A 134 -15.08 7.92 0.93
N LEU A 135 -14.19 7.54 1.83
CA LEU A 135 -14.54 6.63 2.94
C LEU A 135 -15.46 7.32 3.94
N LYS A 136 -15.19 8.59 4.23
CA LYS A 136 -16.04 9.40 5.12
C LYS A 136 -17.45 9.59 4.55
N GLU A 137 -17.58 9.86 3.26
CA GLU A 137 -18.89 9.89 2.57
C GLU A 137 -19.64 8.54 2.66
N LYS A 138 -18.91 7.43 2.76
CA LYS A 138 -19.45 6.08 2.94
C LYS A 138 -19.74 5.72 4.40
N GLY A 139 -19.58 6.66 5.34
CA GLY A 139 -19.84 6.46 6.77
C GLY A 139 -18.68 5.81 7.54
N ILE A 140 -17.48 5.75 6.97
CA ILE A 140 -16.28 5.23 7.63
C ILE A 140 -15.27 6.37 7.79
N ASP A 141 -15.15 6.92 9.00
CA ASP A 141 -14.16 7.96 9.30
C ASP A 141 -12.88 7.30 9.86
N ILE A 142 -11.78 7.39 9.10
CA ILE A 142 -10.45 6.88 9.48
C ILE A 142 -9.43 8.00 9.71
N LEU A 143 -9.86 9.27 9.68
CA LEU A 143 -8.97 10.44 9.60
C LEU A 143 -7.86 10.44 10.67
N ASN A 144 -8.19 10.04 11.90
CA ASN A 144 -7.26 10.10 13.03
C ASN A 144 -6.23 8.96 13.05
N VAL A 145 -6.47 7.90 12.29
CA VAL A 145 -5.67 6.67 12.32
C VAL A 145 -5.06 6.35 10.97
N TYR A 146 -5.18 7.23 9.98
CA TYR A 146 -4.85 6.91 8.59
C TYR A 146 -3.63 7.67 8.06
N THR A 147 -2.69 6.93 7.47
CA THR A 147 -1.53 7.45 6.75
C THR A 147 -1.27 6.69 5.44
N ASP A 148 -0.30 7.17 4.67
CA ASP A 148 0.20 6.52 3.46
C ASP A 148 1.73 6.35 3.53
N CYS A 149 2.23 5.14 3.25
CA CYS A 149 3.66 4.85 3.32
C CYS A 149 4.49 5.70 2.34
N GLY A 150 3.89 6.15 1.23
CA GLY A 150 4.52 7.07 0.29
C GLY A 150 4.76 8.45 0.87
N ILE A 151 3.95 8.88 1.84
CA ILE A 151 4.17 10.15 2.55
C ILE A 151 5.22 9.96 3.65
N GLU A 152 5.17 8.86 4.38
CA GLU A 152 6.07 8.61 5.52
C GLU A 152 7.54 8.33 5.15
N VAL A 153 7.80 7.91 3.90
CA VAL A 153 9.15 7.49 3.47
C VAL A 153 10.08 8.66 3.12
N PHE A 154 9.55 9.85 2.89
CA PHE A 154 10.31 11.03 2.48
C PHE A 154 9.92 12.26 3.31
N ASP A 155 10.86 13.19 3.44
CA ASP A 155 10.54 14.56 3.85
C ASP A 155 10.01 15.32 2.62
N LEU A 156 8.71 15.57 2.59
CA LEU A 156 8.06 16.20 1.42
C LEU A 156 8.37 17.71 1.27
N GLU A 157 8.93 18.36 2.30
CA GLU A 157 9.31 19.77 2.25
C GLU A 157 10.74 19.93 1.73
N GLU A 158 11.65 19.09 2.21
CA GLU A 158 13.08 19.15 1.87
C GLU A 158 13.45 18.30 0.65
N GLN A 159 12.68 17.25 0.33
CA GLN A 159 12.95 16.36 -0.80
C GLN A 159 11.93 16.57 -1.92
N ASP A 160 12.41 16.85 -3.13
CA ASP A 160 11.60 17.08 -4.33
C ASP A 160 11.01 15.77 -4.90
N VAL A 161 10.10 15.16 -4.13
CA VAL A 161 9.42 13.89 -4.46
C VAL A 161 7.93 14.08 -4.77
N HIS A 162 7.50 15.34 -4.90
CA HIS A 162 6.15 15.75 -5.31
C HIS A 162 5.04 15.13 -4.43
N CYS A 163 4.22 14.21 -4.98
CA CYS A 163 3.13 13.58 -4.22
C CYS A 163 3.61 12.48 -3.27
N GLY A 164 4.92 12.21 -3.17
CA GLY A 164 5.52 11.25 -2.26
C GLY A 164 6.04 10.00 -2.96
N GLY A 165 6.31 8.97 -2.18
CA GLY A 165 6.87 7.70 -2.62
C GLY A 165 5.89 6.77 -3.32
N SER A 166 6.44 5.87 -4.14
CA SER A 166 5.70 4.77 -4.77
C SER A 166 6.52 3.50 -4.97
N GLY A 167 5.85 2.46 -5.46
CA GLY A 167 6.47 1.20 -5.86
C GLY A 167 6.44 0.15 -4.75
N CYS A 168 6.65 -1.10 -5.14
CA CYS A 168 6.47 -2.24 -4.23
C CYS A 168 7.46 -2.25 -3.05
N GLY A 169 8.59 -1.54 -3.15
CA GLY A 169 9.53 -1.33 -2.06
C GLY A 169 9.08 -0.26 -1.05
N CYS A 170 8.13 0.61 -1.37
CA CYS A 170 7.65 1.67 -0.48
C CYS A 170 6.94 1.08 0.75
N SER A 171 5.76 0.50 0.54
CA SER A 171 5.01 -0.21 1.59
C SER A 171 5.83 -1.32 2.28
N ALA A 172 6.71 -2.01 1.54
CA ALA A 172 7.57 -3.05 2.10
C ALA A 172 8.61 -2.51 3.09
N SER A 173 9.31 -1.43 2.73
CA SER A 173 10.37 -0.84 3.56
C SER A 173 9.77 -0.17 4.79
N ILE A 174 8.65 0.55 4.64
CA ILE A 174 7.95 1.19 5.77
C ILE A 174 7.37 0.14 6.70
N PHE A 175 6.75 -0.92 6.17
CA PHE A 175 6.24 -1.99 7.02
C PHE A 175 7.36 -2.68 7.80
N ALA A 176 8.39 -3.17 7.12
CA ALA A 176 9.46 -3.96 7.75
C ALA A 176 10.37 -3.12 8.65
N GLY A 177 10.60 -1.84 8.32
CA GLY A 177 11.53 -0.96 9.00
C GLY A 177 10.92 -0.08 10.10
N TYR A 178 9.67 0.37 9.94
CA TYR A 178 9.02 1.29 10.87
C TYR A 178 7.84 0.65 11.60
N ILE A 179 6.80 0.25 10.85
CA ILE A 179 5.54 -0.24 11.43
C ILE A 179 5.76 -1.51 12.24
N TYR A 180 6.52 -2.48 11.71
CA TYR A 180 6.79 -3.74 12.41
C TYR A 180 7.57 -3.54 13.71
N ASN A 181 8.51 -2.57 13.73
CA ASN A 181 9.23 -2.23 14.95
C ASN A 181 8.30 -1.61 16.00
N LYS A 182 7.38 -0.72 15.59
CA LYS A 182 6.35 -0.15 16.47
C LYS A 182 5.41 -1.23 17.03
N LEU A 183 4.99 -2.18 16.19
CA LEU A 183 4.21 -3.36 16.61
C LEU A 183 4.98 -4.20 17.63
N LYS A 184 6.23 -4.55 17.35
CA LYS A 184 7.08 -5.34 18.24
C LYS A 184 7.30 -4.67 19.60
N ASN A 185 7.40 -3.35 19.63
CA ASN A 185 7.55 -2.55 20.84
C ASN A 185 6.22 -2.28 21.56
N LYS A 186 5.09 -2.78 21.03
CA LYS A 186 3.73 -2.49 21.53
C LYS A 186 3.36 -1.00 21.54
N GLU A 187 4.04 -0.19 20.74
CA GLU A 187 3.67 1.20 20.47
C GLU A 187 2.44 1.26 19.55
N PHE A 188 2.34 0.29 18.64
CA PHE A 188 1.10 -0.06 17.95
C PHE A 188 0.69 -1.47 18.38
N ASN A 189 -0.61 -1.69 18.54
CA ASN A 189 -1.23 -2.96 18.89
C ASN A 189 -2.16 -3.47 17.80
N LYS A 190 -2.73 -2.61 16.96
CA LYS A 190 -3.57 -3.00 15.83
C LYS A 190 -3.32 -2.12 14.63
N VAL A 191 -2.80 -2.73 13.56
CA VAL A 191 -2.45 -2.03 12.32
C VAL A 191 -3.09 -2.71 11.12
N MET A 192 -3.61 -1.92 10.18
CA MET A 192 -4.00 -2.38 8.85
C MET A 192 -2.99 -1.87 7.82
N LEU A 193 -2.31 -2.78 7.12
CA LEU A 193 -1.48 -2.45 5.96
C LEU A 193 -2.28 -2.70 4.68
N VAL A 194 -2.42 -1.69 3.83
CA VAL A 194 -3.16 -1.75 2.56
C VAL A 194 -2.22 -1.46 1.39
N SER A 195 -1.61 -2.48 0.80
CA SER A 195 -0.76 -2.27 -0.39
C SER A 195 -1.63 -2.09 -1.64
N THR A 196 -1.47 -0.95 -2.29
CA THR A 196 -2.08 -0.59 -3.58
C THR A 196 -1.17 -0.95 -4.75
N GLY A 197 -1.76 -1.12 -5.93
CA GLY A 197 -1.00 -1.37 -7.16
C GLY A 197 -1.80 -0.99 -8.41
N ALA A 198 -1.11 -0.32 -9.34
CA ALA A 198 -1.62 -0.01 -10.67
C ALA A 198 -1.17 -1.09 -11.66
N LEU A 199 -2.11 -1.69 -12.37
CA LEU A 199 -1.90 -2.80 -13.30
C LEU A 199 -1.75 -2.26 -14.73
N LEU A 200 -0.58 -1.66 -15.01
CA LEU A 200 -0.25 -1.12 -16.33
C LEU A 200 1.02 -1.73 -16.93
N SER A 201 1.18 -1.53 -18.23
CA SER A 201 2.37 -1.86 -18.99
C SER A 201 2.75 -0.69 -19.89
N PRO A 202 3.99 -0.63 -20.40
CA PRO A 202 4.38 0.40 -21.36
C PRO A 202 3.45 0.41 -22.60
N THR A 203 2.98 -0.77 -23.02
CA THR A 203 2.08 -0.89 -24.17
C THR A 203 0.69 -0.32 -23.88
N SER A 204 0.08 -0.69 -22.75
CA SER A 204 -1.26 -0.21 -22.40
C SER A 204 -1.29 1.31 -22.22
N THR A 205 -0.24 1.88 -21.60
CA THR A 205 -0.09 3.33 -21.46
C THR A 205 0.06 4.04 -22.82
N LEU A 206 0.91 3.52 -23.73
CA LEU A 206 1.09 4.12 -25.06
C LEU A 206 -0.18 4.01 -25.93
N GLN A 207 -1.02 3.02 -25.67
CA GLN A 207 -2.34 2.85 -26.30
C GLN A 207 -3.44 3.68 -25.63
N LYS A 208 -3.12 4.49 -24.61
CA LYS A 208 -4.07 5.29 -23.82
C LYS A 208 -5.20 4.43 -23.24
N GLN A 209 -4.87 3.22 -22.82
CA GLN A 209 -5.80 2.40 -22.06
C GLN A 209 -5.93 2.95 -20.64
N THR A 210 -7.08 2.69 -20.03
CA THR A 210 -7.33 2.98 -18.61
C THR A 210 -6.42 2.12 -17.72
N ILE A 211 -6.23 2.57 -16.48
CA ILE A 211 -5.29 1.98 -15.53
C ILE A 211 -6.09 1.22 -14.45
N PRO A 212 -6.33 -0.08 -14.63
CA PRO A 212 -6.95 -0.90 -13.61
C PRO A 212 -6.05 -0.98 -12.38
N CYS A 213 -6.63 -0.87 -11.19
CA CYS A 213 -5.90 -0.89 -9.93
C CYS A 213 -6.46 -1.94 -8.97
N VAL A 214 -5.64 -2.40 -8.04
CA VAL A 214 -6.03 -3.35 -6.99
C VAL A 214 -5.41 -2.92 -5.66
N ALA A 215 -6.04 -3.29 -4.55
CA ALA A 215 -5.45 -3.15 -3.22
C ALA A 215 -5.68 -4.42 -2.41
N HIS A 216 -4.73 -4.77 -1.56
CA HIS A 216 -4.86 -5.90 -0.63
C HIS A 216 -4.58 -5.42 0.77
N ALA A 217 -5.39 -5.84 1.75
CA ALA A 217 -5.25 -5.43 3.14
C ALA A 217 -4.90 -6.62 4.03
N VAL A 218 -4.04 -6.35 5.02
CA VAL A 218 -3.68 -7.28 6.09
C VAL A 218 -3.82 -6.53 7.41
N VAL A 219 -4.56 -7.11 8.36
CA VAL A 219 -4.66 -6.62 9.73
C VAL A 219 -3.72 -7.42 10.61
N ILE A 220 -2.78 -6.72 11.24
CA ILE A 220 -1.80 -7.26 12.18
C ILE A 220 -2.13 -6.76 13.58
N VAL A 221 -2.12 -7.67 14.55
CA VAL A 221 -2.40 -7.35 15.96
C VAL A 221 -1.31 -7.90 16.89
N ASN A 222 -1.04 -7.19 17.97
CA ASN A 222 -0.52 -7.81 19.18
C ASN A 222 -1.70 -8.44 19.92
N GLU A 223 -1.57 -9.68 20.38
CA GLU A 223 -2.51 -10.20 21.38
C GLU A 223 -2.24 -9.50 22.73
N GLU A 224 -3.32 -9.23 23.47
CA GLU A 224 -3.26 -8.84 24.88
C GLU A 224 -2.66 -9.96 25.73
#